data_AF-A0A520FVV3-F1
#
_entry.id   AF-A0A520FVV3-F1
#
_cell.length_a   1.000
_cell.length_b   1.000
_cell.length_c   1.000
_cell.angle_alpha   90.00
_cell.angle_beta   90.00
_cell.angle_gamma   90.00
#
_symmetry.space_group_name_H-M   'P 1'
#
loop_
_entity.id
_entity.type
_entity.pdbx_description
1 polymer ?
#
loop_
_entity_poly.entity_id
_entity_poly.type
_entity_poly.pdbx_seq_one_letter_code
_entity_poly.pdbx_strand_id
1 'polypeptide(L)'
;MRAWLGAVGRWGVAMLLWLALPCAFADQGMLALNSGTVTTTVDGVTEIEPLRLPYHWDRQQAGRPGVASFDLPFVLDRVPEVPWGIFIARIGTSFEIQLNGELLQANGSLTRSDGGDYAKVPRFIAMPAKLLQPGENLLQIRIRADTGRRAGLSQLVLGPASTVRGELFADAYASRFTGSVLLSAFSIVVGVTAFALWLTQPATSAGGGQRREGMYLWAAVAEFCWALRVGDGAIANPPLPWIAWGMLMTACYSGWAASAMLFCHHVAGWDRDASLRWMRRAMAVMMLGSVAATWLSLSRADPRWLTGWLSIEIVGIALYIGGFVVATVRRPNRARVLMSSVAVLAVLIGLRDWLVIRVSNSYGDTTWTRYTSILFGIALLAIVVSRFRAASEQARDLLATLSAKVADRERELALIYGRLEQAAREQATTLERQRILRDMHDGVGTHISSAIRQLQAGEGSQTELLRTLRDSLDQLKLTIDSMHLPDGDVGALLAALRYRLAPRFDASGIALEWAVGELLPVERLDAQAMRHLQFLLFEAISNVLQHAQAMVLRIEAAMEGAAVRLRVIDDGRGYDVSRVPRALHQRAQAIGAPLLLESRPGRTVVQLTLG
;
A
#
# COMPACT_ATOMS: atom_id res chain seq x y z
N MET A 1 27.02 6.12 -23.58
CA MET A 1 28.04 6.80 -22.74
C MET A 1 28.66 8.01 -23.42
N ARG A 2 29.36 7.89 -24.58
CA ARG A 2 29.83 9.06 -25.38
C ARG A 2 28.69 9.99 -25.82
N ALA A 3 27.54 9.42 -26.19
CA ALA A 3 26.34 10.18 -26.51
C ALA A 3 25.77 10.98 -25.32
N TRP A 4 25.96 10.51 -24.08
CA TRP A 4 25.44 11.17 -22.88
C TRP A 4 26.34 12.35 -22.44
N LEU A 5 27.66 12.14 -22.40
CA LEU A 5 28.63 13.24 -22.21
C LEU A 5 28.54 14.28 -23.33
N GLY A 6 28.33 13.83 -24.57
CA GLY A 6 28.10 14.71 -25.71
C GLY A 6 26.76 15.45 -25.66
N ALA A 7 25.69 14.84 -25.13
CA ALA A 7 24.40 15.49 -24.96
C ALA A 7 24.43 16.54 -23.83
N VAL A 8 24.96 16.20 -22.65
CA VAL A 8 25.09 17.17 -21.55
C VAL A 8 25.97 18.36 -21.97
N GLY A 9 27.05 18.11 -22.72
CA GLY A 9 27.87 19.16 -23.32
C GLY A 9 27.11 20.02 -24.35
N ARG A 10 26.36 19.41 -25.27
CA ARG A 10 25.61 20.14 -26.30
C ARG A 10 24.43 20.94 -25.74
N TRP A 11 23.70 20.40 -24.77
CA TRP A 11 22.60 21.11 -24.10
C TRP A 11 23.15 22.25 -23.21
N GLY A 12 24.28 22.04 -22.53
CA GLY A 12 24.97 23.11 -21.80
C GLY A 12 25.46 24.23 -22.71
N VAL A 13 26.01 23.90 -23.87
CA VAL A 13 26.47 24.88 -24.88
C VAL A 13 25.31 25.57 -25.58
N ALA A 14 24.23 24.86 -25.92
CA ALA A 14 23.03 25.45 -26.52
C ALA A 14 22.32 26.40 -25.55
N MET A 15 22.27 26.06 -24.25
CA MET A 15 21.75 26.96 -23.22
C MET A 15 22.66 28.18 -23.03
N LEU A 16 23.98 28.00 -23.01
CA LEU A 16 24.95 29.10 -22.98
C LEU A 16 24.88 30.01 -24.21
N LEU A 17 24.61 29.46 -25.39
CA LEU A 17 24.43 30.22 -26.64
C LEU A 17 23.10 30.97 -26.69
N TRP A 18 22.03 30.41 -26.13
CA TRP A 18 20.74 31.10 -26.00
C TRP A 18 20.80 32.23 -24.98
N LEU A 19 21.64 32.08 -23.95
CA LEU A 19 21.90 33.07 -22.90
C LEU A 19 22.89 34.19 -23.32
N ALA A 20 23.55 34.04 -24.47
CA ALA A 20 24.52 35.00 -25.00
C ALA A 20 23.96 35.91 -26.10
N LEU A 21 22.66 35.82 -26.42
CA LEU A 21 22.00 36.76 -27.32
C LEU A 21 21.86 38.11 -26.64
N PRO A 22 22.57 39.16 -27.09
CA PRO A 22 22.32 40.51 -26.61
C PRO A 22 20.96 40.92 -27.15
N CYS A 23 20.00 41.18 -26.28
CA CYS A 23 18.84 41.98 -26.66
C CYS A 23 19.37 43.39 -26.95
N ALA A 24 19.67 43.65 -28.23
CA ALA A 24 19.92 44.99 -28.71
C ALA A 24 18.59 45.76 -28.62
N PHE A 25 18.48 46.68 -27.67
CA PHE A 25 17.39 47.63 -27.61
C PHE A 25 17.53 48.59 -28.79
N ALA A 26 16.81 48.31 -29.87
CA ALA A 26 16.68 49.22 -30.99
C ALA A 26 15.60 50.27 -30.69
N ASP A 27 16.04 51.48 -30.36
CA ASP A 27 15.51 52.77 -30.80
C ASP A 27 13.97 52.96 -30.82
N GLN A 28 13.36 53.10 -29.62
CA GLN A 28 11.97 53.57 -29.46
C GLN A 28 11.88 54.69 -28.42
N GLY A 29 12.44 55.87 -28.69
CA GLY A 29 12.21 57.07 -27.85
C GLY A 29 12.52 56.88 -26.36
N MET A 30 13.41 55.93 -26.03
CA MET A 30 13.83 55.62 -24.68
C MET A 30 15.14 56.33 -24.40
N LEU A 31 15.20 57.09 -23.31
CA LEU A 31 16.37 57.81 -22.87
C LEU A 31 17.01 57.08 -21.70
N ALA A 32 18.23 56.57 -21.89
CA ALA A 32 18.97 55.92 -20.82
C ALA A 32 19.85 56.93 -20.08
N LEU A 33 19.55 57.18 -18.79
CA LEU A 33 20.35 58.05 -17.96
C LEU A 33 21.53 57.26 -17.37
N ASN A 34 22.74 57.66 -17.74
CA ASN A 34 23.97 56.97 -17.37
C ASN A 34 25.02 57.87 -16.68
N SER A 35 24.84 59.20 -16.72
CA SER A 35 25.75 60.19 -16.15
C SER A 35 25.03 61.28 -15.37
N GLY A 36 25.72 61.90 -14.42
CA GLY A 36 25.21 63.02 -13.64
C GLY A 36 26.22 63.43 -12.57
N THR A 37 25.73 63.91 -11.43
CA THR A 37 26.53 64.15 -10.23
C THR A 37 25.99 63.34 -9.06
N VAL A 38 26.89 62.84 -8.20
CA VAL A 38 26.52 62.18 -6.95
C VAL A 38 27.10 62.98 -5.80
N THR A 39 26.24 63.28 -4.83
CA THR A 39 26.63 63.86 -3.54
C THR A 39 26.49 62.78 -2.47
N THR A 40 27.60 62.36 -1.88
CA THR A 40 27.59 61.34 -0.81
C THR A 40 27.91 61.96 0.53
N THR A 41 27.12 61.63 1.55
CA THR A 41 27.37 62.00 2.94
C THR A 41 27.65 60.76 3.77
N VAL A 42 28.89 60.60 4.22
CA VAL A 42 29.38 59.46 5.03
C VAL A 42 30.12 60.02 6.24
N ASP A 43 29.81 59.54 7.44
CA ASP A 43 30.44 60.00 8.69
C ASP A 43 30.42 61.55 8.88
N GLY A 44 29.41 62.23 8.29
CA GLY A 44 29.28 63.69 8.32
C GLY A 44 30.09 64.45 7.26
N VAL A 45 30.95 63.77 6.50
CA VAL A 45 31.69 64.33 5.37
C VAL A 45 30.84 64.24 4.12
N THR A 46 30.69 65.35 3.39
CA THR A 46 29.94 65.41 2.13
C THR A 46 30.89 65.66 0.96
N GLU A 47 30.86 64.76 -0.01
CA GLU A 47 31.69 64.81 -1.22
C GLU A 47 30.80 64.81 -2.47
N ILE A 48 31.23 65.54 -3.50
CA ILE A 48 30.53 65.64 -4.78
C ILE A 48 31.45 65.09 -5.87
N GLU A 49 30.96 64.09 -6.59
CA GLU A 49 31.72 63.40 -7.62
C GLU A 49 30.91 63.26 -8.92
N PRO A 50 31.60 63.14 -10.08
CA PRO A 50 30.93 62.78 -11.33
C PRO A 50 30.34 61.37 -11.22
N LEU A 51 29.05 61.24 -11.50
CA LEU A 51 28.33 59.98 -11.44
C LEU A 51 28.41 59.24 -12.78
N ARG A 52 28.73 57.95 -12.72
CA ARG A 52 28.52 56.99 -13.81
C ARG A 52 27.72 55.80 -13.29
N LEU A 53 26.58 55.53 -13.94
CA LEU A 53 25.73 54.39 -13.57
C LEU A 53 26.20 53.10 -14.28
N PRO A 54 26.04 51.93 -13.63
CA PRO A 54 25.44 51.75 -12.30
C PRO A 54 26.38 52.10 -11.14
N TYR A 55 25.84 52.68 -10.08
CA TYR A 55 26.57 53.09 -8.88
C TYR A 55 26.42 52.06 -7.75
N HIS A 56 27.53 51.47 -7.30
CA HIS A 56 27.56 50.46 -6.24
C HIS A 56 28.10 51.05 -4.93
N TRP A 57 27.21 51.40 -4.00
CA TRP A 57 27.58 52.06 -2.74
C TRP A 57 28.63 51.29 -1.95
N ASP A 58 28.40 49.99 -1.69
CA ASP A 58 29.32 49.22 -0.83
C ASP A 58 30.76 49.15 -1.37
N ARG A 59 30.96 49.34 -2.68
CA ARG A 59 32.30 49.32 -3.30
C ARG A 59 32.97 50.67 -3.27
N GLN A 60 32.23 51.74 -3.52
CA GLN A 60 32.77 53.10 -3.52
C GLN A 60 32.99 53.63 -2.09
N GLN A 61 32.07 53.32 -1.18
CA GLN A 61 32.03 53.85 0.19
C GLN A 61 32.41 52.80 1.25
N ALA A 62 33.09 51.72 0.83
CA ALA A 62 33.56 50.63 1.70
C ALA A 62 32.49 50.03 2.65
N GLY A 63 31.21 50.05 2.25
CA GLY A 63 30.09 49.49 3.03
C GLY A 63 29.70 50.31 4.27
N ARG A 64 30.24 51.53 4.43
CA ARG A 64 29.87 52.43 5.51
C ARG A 64 28.43 52.94 5.32
N PRO A 65 27.66 53.15 6.41
CA PRO A 65 26.33 53.69 6.28
C PRO A 65 26.38 55.18 5.91
N GLY A 66 25.41 55.63 5.11
CA GLY A 66 25.36 57.02 4.67
C GLY A 66 24.17 57.32 3.77
N VAL A 67 24.18 58.51 3.18
CA VAL A 67 23.14 58.98 2.26
C VAL A 67 23.81 59.40 0.95
N ALA A 68 23.17 59.10 -0.18
CA ALA A 68 23.59 59.60 -1.50
C ALA A 68 22.45 60.39 -2.13
N SER A 69 22.75 61.53 -2.75
CA SER A 69 21.87 62.23 -3.70
C SER A 69 22.45 62.10 -5.09
N PHE A 70 21.68 61.59 -6.04
CA PHE A 70 22.03 61.49 -7.45
C PHE A 70 21.24 62.54 -8.21
N ASP A 71 21.94 63.44 -8.87
CA ASP A 71 21.36 64.49 -9.70
C ASP A 71 21.61 64.10 -11.17
N LEU A 72 20.53 63.74 -11.86
CA LEU A 72 20.55 63.19 -13.21
C LEU A 72 19.86 64.17 -14.17
N PRO A 73 20.62 65.10 -14.78
CA PRO A 73 20.05 66.04 -15.75
C PRO A 73 19.74 65.32 -17.06
N PHE A 74 18.65 65.73 -17.71
CA PHE A 74 18.28 65.26 -19.03
C PHE A 74 17.55 66.34 -19.83
N VAL A 75 17.70 66.31 -21.15
CA VAL A 75 17.12 67.33 -22.04
C VAL A 75 15.98 66.72 -22.83
N LEU A 76 14.87 67.45 -22.93
CA LEU A 76 13.73 67.11 -23.77
C LEU A 76 13.46 68.22 -24.79
N ASP A 77 13.42 67.89 -26.08
CA ASP A 77 13.13 68.87 -27.14
C ASP A 77 11.71 69.44 -27.03
N ARG A 78 10.76 68.63 -26.55
CA ARG A 78 9.37 69.02 -26.32
C ARG A 78 8.77 68.21 -25.16
N VAL A 79 7.77 68.77 -24.49
CA VAL A 79 6.99 68.00 -23.51
C VAL A 79 6.30 66.86 -24.25
N PRO A 80 6.47 65.60 -23.80
CA PRO A 80 5.84 64.45 -24.43
C PRO A 80 4.30 64.54 -24.41
N GLU A 81 3.67 64.20 -25.52
CA GLU A 81 2.19 64.13 -25.63
C GLU A 81 1.61 62.96 -24.83
N VAL A 82 2.40 61.91 -24.62
CA VAL A 82 2.05 60.73 -23.82
C VAL A 82 2.77 60.77 -22.48
N PRO A 83 2.18 60.26 -21.40
CA PRO A 83 2.85 60.19 -20.11
C PRO A 83 4.12 59.34 -20.23
N TRP A 84 5.21 59.81 -19.65
CA TRP A 84 6.47 59.08 -19.58
C TRP A 84 6.55 58.26 -18.29
N GLY A 85 7.43 57.27 -18.28
CA GLY A 85 7.73 56.44 -17.12
C GLY A 85 9.22 56.27 -16.91
N ILE A 86 9.60 56.08 -15.65
CA ILE A 86 10.95 55.76 -15.22
C ILE A 86 10.99 54.27 -14.85
N PHE A 87 11.89 53.52 -15.48
CA PHE A 87 12.24 52.18 -15.05
C PHE A 87 13.57 52.19 -14.30
N ILE A 88 13.55 51.63 -13.09
CA ILE A 88 14.73 51.45 -12.24
C ILE A 88 14.80 49.99 -11.85
N ALA A 89 15.82 49.28 -12.37
CA ALA A 89 15.98 47.86 -12.08
C ALA A 89 16.29 47.63 -10.59
N ARG A 90 17.13 48.45 -9.97
CA ARG A 90 17.47 48.37 -8.54
C ARG A 90 17.80 49.76 -7.99
N ILE A 91 17.14 50.11 -6.90
CA ILE A 91 17.36 51.35 -6.14
C ILE A 91 17.70 50.99 -4.69
N GLY A 92 18.32 51.91 -3.94
CA GLY A 92 18.74 51.69 -2.54
C GLY A 92 17.60 51.23 -1.61
N THR A 93 17.96 50.83 -0.39
CA THR A 93 17.02 50.20 0.55
C THR A 93 15.92 51.12 1.03
N SER A 94 16.21 52.42 1.12
CA SER A 94 15.23 53.49 1.31
C SER A 94 15.57 54.59 0.32
N PHE A 95 14.56 55.19 -0.29
CA PHE A 95 14.78 56.17 -1.36
C PHE A 95 13.67 57.21 -1.46
N GLU A 96 14.04 58.33 -2.06
CA GLU A 96 13.17 59.44 -2.43
C GLU A 96 13.49 59.84 -3.87
N ILE A 97 12.47 59.98 -4.72
CA ILE A 97 12.61 60.34 -6.13
C ILE A 97 11.85 61.63 -6.35
N GLN A 98 12.55 62.65 -6.82
CA GLN A 98 12.00 63.96 -7.15
C GLN A 98 12.28 64.30 -8.62
N LEU A 99 11.34 64.99 -9.26
CA LEU A 99 11.47 65.49 -10.63
C LEU A 99 11.24 66.99 -10.61
N ASN A 100 12.25 67.77 -11.03
CA ASN A 100 12.18 69.23 -11.05
C ASN A 100 11.76 69.85 -9.69
N GLY A 101 12.20 69.23 -8.59
CA GLY A 101 11.88 69.65 -7.21
C GLY A 101 10.56 69.08 -6.64
N GLU A 102 9.72 68.45 -7.46
CA GLU A 102 8.46 67.85 -7.03
C GLU A 102 8.64 66.37 -6.66
N LEU A 103 8.07 65.95 -5.54
CA LEU A 103 8.19 64.58 -5.04
C LEU A 103 7.33 63.61 -5.86
N LEU A 104 7.95 62.63 -6.51
CA LEU A 104 7.25 61.57 -7.24
C LEU A 104 6.94 60.36 -6.36
N GLN A 105 7.93 59.88 -5.60
CA GLN A 105 7.79 58.70 -4.75
C GLN A 105 8.80 58.72 -3.60
N ALA A 106 8.39 58.28 -2.42
CA ALA A 106 9.27 58.02 -1.29
C ALA A 106 8.94 56.67 -0.64
N ASN A 107 9.98 55.89 -0.31
CA ASN A 107 9.85 54.61 0.38
C ASN A 107 10.90 54.49 1.49
N GLY A 108 10.43 54.29 2.72
CA GLY A 108 11.26 54.28 3.93
C GLY A 108 11.68 55.67 4.37
N SER A 109 12.66 55.75 5.26
CA SER A 109 13.18 57.03 5.78
C SER A 109 14.67 57.19 5.43
N LEU A 110 15.02 58.39 4.94
CA LEU A 110 16.42 58.74 4.70
C LEU A 110 17.17 59.02 6.01
N THR A 111 16.47 59.43 7.07
CA THR A 111 17.08 59.86 8.34
C THR A 111 17.27 58.72 9.34
N ARG A 112 16.39 57.71 9.36
CA ARG A 112 16.51 56.51 10.21
C ARG A 112 16.19 55.24 9.42
N SER A 113 16.91 54.16 9.71
CA SER A 113 16.60 52.85 9.13
C SER A 113 15.29 52.34 9.74
N ASP A 114 14.30 52.06 8.90
CA ASP A 114 13.00 51.47 9.27
C ASP A 114 13.03 49.93 9.25
N GLY A 115 14.19 49.34 8.91
CA GLY A 115 14.37 47.91 8.75
C GLY A 115 13.92 47.36 7.40
N GLY A 116 13.17 48.11 6.59
CA GLY A 116 12.66 47.71 5.28
C GLY A 116 13.76 47.61 4.21
N ASP A 117 13.57 46.71 3.23
CA ASP A 117 14.44 46.55 2.08
C ASP A 117 13.64 46.68 0.77
N TYR A 118 13.48 47.93 0.32
CA TYR A 118 12.71 48.26 -0.87
C TYR A 118 13.48 48.03 -2.18
N ALA A 119 14.74 47.58 -2.10
CA ALA A 119 15.64 47.32 -3.24
C ALA A 119 15.38 45.97 -3.94
N LYS A 120 14.52 45.12 -3.37
CA LYS A 120 14.26 43.75 -3.82
C LYS A 120 13.42 43.65 -5.08
N VAL A 121 12.63 44.68 -5.39
CA VAL A 121 11.67 44.72 -6.50
C VAL A 121 12.02 45.87 -7.45
N PRO A 122 12.00 45.66 -8.77
CA PRO A 122 12.18 46.76 -9.73
C PRO A 122 11.09 47.82 -9.57
N ARG A 123 11.37 49.05 -9.97
CA ARG A 123 10.44 50.18 -9.82
C ARG A 123 10.05 50.74 -11.18
N PHE A 124 8.75 51.00 -11.30
CA PHE A 124 8.17 51.81 -12.35
C PHE A 124 7.55 53.04 -11.68
N ILE A 125 7.95 54.23 -12.11
CA ILE A 125 7.38 55.50 -11.65
C ILE A 125 6.77 56.20 -12.85
N ALA A 126 5.49 56.55 -12.80
CA ALA A 126 4.87 57.37 -13.82
C ALA A 126 5.30 58.83 -13.63
N MET A 127 5.72 59.48 -14.72
CA MET A 127 6.03 60.90 -14.74
C MET A 127 4.83 61.68 -15.27
N PRO A 128 4.18 62.51 -14.43
CA PRO A 128 3.15 63.40 -14.90
C PRO A 128 3.73 64.37 -15.94
N ALA A 129 3.09 64.46 -17.11
CA ALA A 129 3.54 65.37 -18.18
C ALA A 129 3.62 66.85 -17.72
N LYS A 130 2.82 67.24 -16.72
CA LYS A 130 2.84 68.58 -16.12
C LYS A 130 4.14 68.93 -15.39
N LEU A 131 4.89 67.93 -14.95
CA LEU A 131 6.17 68.14 -14.26
C LEU A 131 7.34 68.19 -15.23
N LEU A 132 7.14 67.81 -16.50
CA LEU A 132 8.14 67.87 -17.56
C LEU A 132 8.13 69.25 -18.22
N GLN A 133 9.31 69.74 -18.55
CA GLN A 133 9.51 71.02 -19.21
C GLN A 133 10.30 70.83 -20.51
N PRO A 134 10.06 71.66 -21.55
CA PRO A 134 10.97 71.72 -22.70
C PRO A 134 12.35 72.20 -22.24
N GLY A 135 13.42 71.60 -22.77
CA GLY A 135 14.80 71.88 -22.37
C GLY A 135 15.26 71.01 -21.20
N GLU A 136 15.92 71.62 -20.22
CA GLU A 136 16.56 70.91 -19.11
C GLU A 136 15.55 70.44 -18.06
N ASN A 137 15.64 69.17 -17.69
CA ASN A 137 14.92 68.57 -16.59
C ASN A 137 15.93 67.90 -15.65
N LEU A 138 15.60 67.86 -14.36
CA LEU A 138 16.44 67.26 -13.33
C LEU A 138 15.67 66.15 -12.61
N LEU A 139 16.19 64.93 -12.71
CA LEU A 139 15.74 63.82 -11.89
C LEU A 139 16.69 63.68 -10.70
N GLN A 140 16.18 63.93 -9.49
CA GLN A 140 16.93 63.78 -8.26
C GLN A 140 16.50 62.51 -7.53
N ILE A 141 17.47 61.65 -7.19
CA ILE A 141 17.22 60.41 -6.46
C ILE A 141 18.07 60.42 -5.20
N ARG A 142 17.44 60.40 -4.04
CA ARG A 142 18.14 60.24 -2.76
C ARG A 142 17.99 58.83 -2.27
N ILE A 143 19.07 58.23 -1.81
CA ILE A 143 19.05 56.89 -1.19
C ILE A 143 19.73 56.94 0.17
N ARG A 144 19.22 56.12 1.09
CA ARG A 144 19.97 55.72 2.28
C ARG A 144 20.65 54.39 2.01
N ALA A 145 21.92 54.31 2.35
CA ALA A 145 22.69 53.08 2.32
C ALA A 145 22.98 52.63 3.75
N ASP A 146 22.47 51.45 4.11
CA ASP A 146 22.82 50.78 5.36
C ASP A 146 23.80 49.63 5.07
N THR A 147 24.68 49.37 6.03
CA THR A 147 25.72 48.35 5.93
C THR A 147 25.18 46.97 5.56
N GLY A 148 25.82 46.34 4.57
CA GLY A 148 25.53 44.95 4.18
C GLY A 148 24.22 44.77 3.39
N ARG A 149 23.54 45.85 3.00
CA ARG A 149 22.27 45.80 2.24
C ARG A 149 22.41 45.95 0.72
N ARG A 150 23.63 46.11 0.19
CA ARG A 150 23.89 46.31 -1.26
C ARG A 150 23.09 47.48 -1.84
N ALA A 151 23.20 48.63 -1.18
CA ALA A 151 22.63 49.88 -1.64
C ALA A 151 23.35 50.39 -2.90
N GLY A 152 22.70 51.29 -3.64
CA GLY A 152 23.20 51.80 -4.92
C GLY A 152 22.06 52.16 -5.85
N LEU A 153 22.43 52.50 -7.09
CA LEU A 153 21.50 52.91 -8.13
C LEU A 153 21.88 52.22 -9.45
N SER A 154 20.95 51.43 -10.00
CA SER A 154 21.12 50.86 -11.34
C SER A 154 20.95 51.95 -12.40
N GLN A 155 21.31 51.63 -13.65
CA GLN A 155 20.96 52.48 -14.79
C GLN A 155 19.44 52.72 -14.84
N LEU A 156 19.04 53.92 -15.25
CA LEU A 156 17.65 54.32 -15.39
C LEU A 156 17.29 54.44 -16.86
N VAL A 157 16.07 54.04 -17.19
CA VAL A 157 15.52 54.19 -18.54
C VAL A 157 14.23 54.99 -18.44
N LEU A 158 14.16 56.08 -19.20
CA LEU A 158 13.00 56.94 -19.37
C LEU A 158 12.37 56.66 -20.74
N GLY A 159 11.07 56.84 -20.87
CA GLY A 159 10.38 56.74 -22.16
C GLY A 159 8.87 56.71 -22.00
N PRO A 160 8.10 56.43 -23.07
CA PRO A 160 6.65 56.31 -22.99
C PRO A 160 6.21 55.32 -21.92
N ALA A 161 5.27 55.72 -21.05
CA ALA A 161 4.87 54.94 -19.88
C ALA A 161 4.34 53.53 -20.25
N SER A 162 3.67 53.39 -21.39
CA SER A 162 3.18 52.11 -21.89
C SER A 162 4.32 51.15 -22.23
N THR A 163 5.32 51.61 -22.99
CA THR A 163 6.49 50.82 -23.41
C THR A 163 7.37 50.47 -22.22
N VAL A 164 7.70 51.45 -21.39
CA VAL A 164 8.52 51.25 -20.19
C VAL A 164 7.83 50.29 -19.20
N ARG A 165 6.51 50.38 -19.04
CA ARG A 165 5.76 49.47 -18.17
C ARG A 165 5.64 48.06 -18.78
N GLY A 166 5.32 47.97 -20.07
CA GLY A 166 5.01 46.72 -20.76
C GLY A 166 6.23 45.88 -21.09
N GLU A 167 7.31 46.49 -21.57
CA GLU A 167 8.48 45.76 -22.08
C GLU A 167 9.61 45.66 -21.04
N LEU A 168 9.84 46.70 -20.23
CA LEU A 168 10.94 46.68 -19.26
C LEU A 168 10.47 46.25 -17.87
N PHE A 169 9.48 46.94 -17.32
CA PHE A 169 9.03 46.68 -15.96
C PHE A 169 8.31 45.34 -15.83
N ALA A 170 7.38 45.00 -16.71
CA ALA A 170 6.61 43.75 -16.60
C ALA A 170 7.52 42.53 -16.63
N ASP A 171 8.49 42.46 -17.55
CA ASP A 171 9.45 41.36 -17.64
C ASP A 171 10.39 41.27 -16.43
N ALA A 172 10.92 42.42 -15.98
CA ALA A 172 11.76 42.47 -14.79
C ALA A 172 10.99 42.10 -13.52
N TYR A 173 9.72 42.53 -13.40
CA TYR A 173 8.85 42.23 -12.27
C TYR A 173 8.43 40.75 -12.29
N ALA A 174 8.06 40.22 -13.45
CA ALA A 174 7.69 38.83 -13.64
C ALA A 174 8.84 37.89 -13.27
N SER A 175 10.06 38.17 -13.71
CA SER A 175 11.22 37.33 -13.39
C SER A 175 11.66 37.43 -11.92
N ARG A 176 11.63 38.63 -11.32
CA ARG A 176 12.15 38.85 -9.95
C ARG A 176 11.16 38.60 -8.83
N PHE A 177 9.95 39.11 -8.97
CA PHE A 177 8.93 39.05 -7.93
C PHE A 177 8.03 37.85 -8.17
N THR A 178 7.30 37.83 -9.30
CA THR A 178 6.36 36.74 -9.62
C THR A 178 7.06 35.39 -9.69
N GLY A 179 8.23 35.33 -10.33
CA GLY A 179 9.06 34.13 -10.43
C GLY A 179 9.50 33.61 -9.06
N SER A 180 9.92 34.49 -8.13
CA SER A 180 10.25 34.10 -6.76
C SER A 180 9.06 33.53 -5.99
N VAL A 181 7.87 34.13 -6.13
CA VAL A 181 6.65 33.64 -5.47
C VAL A 181 6.24 32.28 -6.02
N LEU A 182 6.18 32.12 -7.34
CA LEU A 182 5.83 30.86 -7.99
C LEU A 182 6.81 29.74 -7.67
N LEU A 183 8.11 30.05 -7.68
CA LEU A 183 9.17 29.11 -7.34
C LEU A 183 9.14 28.70 -5.87
N SER A 184 8.86 29.64 -4.97
CA SER A 184 8.64 29.34 -3.55
C SER A 184 7.44 28.42 -3.35
N ALA A 185 6.32 28.69 -4.04
CA ALA A 185 5.13 27.84 -3.99
C ALA A 185 5.42 26.43 -4.54
N PHE A 186 6.12 26.34 -5.68
CA PHE A 186 6.56 25.06 -6.25
C PHE A 186 7.42 24.27 -5.26
N SER A 187 8.44 24.90 -4.66
CA SER A 187 9.30 24.26 -3.66
C SER A 187 8.50 23.81 -2.43
N ILE A 188 7.50 24.56 -1.97
CA ILE A 188 6.61 24.11 -0.88
C ILE A 188 5.85 22.85 -1.30
N VAL A 189 5.28 22.80 -2.51
CA VAL A 189 4.54 21.61 -2.99
C VAL A 189 5.45 20.38 -3.08
N VAL A 190 6.65 20.53 -3.64
CA VAL A 190 7.64 19.44 -3.71
C VAL A 190 8.08 19.01 -2.31
N GLY A 191 8.35 19.97 -1.42
CA GLY A 191 8.75 19.72 -0.04
C GLY A 191 7.67 18.99 0.78
N VAL A 192 6.40 19.40 0.67
CA VAL A 192 5.26 18.73 1.31
C VAL A 192 5.08 17.33 0.75
N THR A 193 5.19 17.15 -0.57
CA THR A 193 5.09 15.82 -1.21
C THR A 193 6.20 14.90 -0.72
N ALA A 194 7.45 15.38 -0.68
CA ALA A 194 8.58 14.64 -0.15
C ALA A 194 8.40 14.29 1.34
N PHE A 195 7.89 15.22 2.14
CA PHE A 195 7.61 14.99 3.56
C PHE A 195 6.50 13.96 3.77
N ALA A 196 5.43 14.01 2.95
CA ALA A 196 4.35 13.03 2.96
C ALA A 196 4.87 11.63 2.58
N LEU A 197 5.73 11.52 1.57
CA LEU A 197 6.39 10.26 1.21
C LEU A 197 7.26 9.72 2.36
N TRP A 198 7.98 10.58 3.06
CA TRP A 198 8.75 10.19 4.25
C TRP A 198 7.87 9.67 5.40
N LEU A 199 6.70 10.28 5.63
CA LEU A 199 5.75 9.85 6.65
C LEU A 199 5.06 8.52 6.30
N THR A 200 4.73 8.32 5.03
CA THR A 200 3.90 7.20 4.55
C THR A 200 4.69 5.97 4.12
N GLN A 201 5.99 6.09 3.80
CA GLN A 201 6.84 4.97 3.38
C GLN A 201 7.80 4.53 4.51
N PRO A 202 7.36 3.67 5.44
CA PRO A 202 8.26 3.00 6.36
C PRO A 202 9.14 2.01 5.58
N ALA A 203 10.45 2.24 5.51
CA ALA A 203 11.34 1.22 4.96
C ALA A 203 11.52 0.09 5.99
N THR A 204 11.14 -1.11 5.61
CA THR A 204 11.41 -2.33 6.36
C THR A 204 12.88 -2.69 6.20
N SER A 205 13.67 -2.49 7.24
CA SER A 205 15.05 -3.00 7.28
C SER A 205 15.02 -4.53 7.38
N ALA A 206 16.00 -5.20 6.77
CA ALA A 206 16.15 -6.67 6.82
C ALA A 206 16.27 -7.25 8.25
N GLY A 207 16.44 -6.40 9.27
CA GLY A 207 16.45 -6.77 10.69
C GLY A 207 15.15 -6.46 11.47
N GLY A 208 14.01 -6.28 10.82
CA GLY A 208 12.71 -6.09 11.49
C GLY A 208 12.46 -4.70 12.08
N GLY A 209 13.42 -3.78 12.02
CA GLY A 209 13.22 -2.38 12.37
C GLY A 209 12.59 -1.57 11.23
N GLN A 210 11.48 -0.89 11.48
CA GLN A 210 11.00 0.18 10.59
C GLN A 210 11.99 1.35 10.65
N ARG A 211 12.73 1.58 9.56
CA ARG A 211 13.61 2.74 9.42
C ARG A 211 13.18 3.50 8.19
N ARG A 212 12.55 4.67 8.37
CA ARG A 212 12.08 5.54 7.27
C ARG A 212 13.22 5.89 6.33
N GLU A 213 12.94 5.93 5.01
CA GLU A 213 13.95 6.29 4.01
C GLU A 213 14.38 7.76 4.19
N GLY A 214 15.61 7.98 4.66
CA GLY A 214 16.12 9.32 4.98
C GLY A 214 16.17 10.28 3.79
N MET A 215 16.20 9.77 2.56
CA MET A 215 16.27 10.61 1.36
C MET A 215 15.09 11.57 1.23
N TYR A 216 13.85 11.11 1.48
CA TYR A 216 12.68 11.97 1.33
C TYR A 216 12.63 13.08 2.38
N LEU A 217 13.14 12.81 3.59
CA LEU A 217 13.28 13.83 4.63
C LEU A 217 14.24 14.93 4.20
N TRP A 218 15.43 14.56 3.68
CA TRP A 218 16.40 15.56 3.24
C TRP A 218 15.95 16.31 2.00
N ALA A 219 15.22 15.68 1.09
CA ALA A 219 14.58 16.38 -0.03
C ALA A 219 13.55 17.40 0.47
N ALA A 220 12.72 17.04 1.47
CA ALA A 220 11.75 17.96 2.06
C ALA A 220 12.42 19.15 2.74
N VAL A 221 13.42 18.90 3.59
CA VAL A 221 14.17 19.97 4.27
C VAL A 221 14.87 20.88 3.26
N ALA A 222 15.47 20.31 2.20
CA ALA A 222 16.09 21.10 1.14
C ALA A 222 15.09 22.08 0.51
N GLU A 223 13.92 21.57 0.09
CA GLU A 223 12.90 22.38 -0.57
C GLU A 223 12.24 23.42 0.36
N PHE A 224 12.03 23.10 1.64
CA PHE A 224 11.53 24.10 2.60
C PHE A 224 12.53 25.22 2.87
N CYS A 225 13.82 24.87 3.03
CA CYS A 225 14.89 25.85 3.14
C CYS A 225 14.98 26.73 1.89
N TRP A 226 14.84 26.14 0.71
CA TRP A 226 14.87 26.88 -0.55
C TRP A 226 13.67 27.82 -0.72
N ALA A 227 12.47 27.34 -0.40
CA ALA A 227 11.25 28.13 -0.46
C ALA A 227 11.37 29.41 0.39
N LEU A 228 11.85 29.29 1.64
CA LEU A 228 12.06 30.46 2.50
C LEU A 228 13.12 31.41 1.93
N ARG A 229 14.23 30.87 1.41
CA ARG A 229 15.33 31.67 0.85
C ARG A 229 14.92 32.44 -0.40
N VAL A 230 14.12 31.84 -1.27
CA VAL A 230 13.63 32.46 -2.51
C VAL A 230 12.49 33.43 -2.22
N GLY A 231 11.62 33.08 -1.27
CA GLY A 231 10.50 33.89 -0.81
C GLY A 231 10.93 35.23 -0.19
N ASP A 232 12.14 35.30 0.39
CA ASP A 232 12.78 36.55 0.85
C ASP A 232 12.75 37.67 -0.21
N GLY A 233 12.81 37.33 -1.50
CA GLY A 233 12.72 38.30 -2.59
C GLY A 233 11.40 39.07 -2.66
N ALA A 234 10.32 38.52 -2.07
CA ALA A 234 9.01 39.15 -2.00
C ALA A 234 8.74 39.88 -0.67
N ILE A 235 9.61 39.69 0.34
CA ILE A 235 9.44 40.27 1.68
C ILE A 235 10.15 41.62 1.74
N ALA A 236 9.39 42.71 1.57
CA ALA A 236 9.91 44.07 1.67
C ALA A 236 10.28 44.43 3.13
N ASN A 237 9.46 44.03 4.10
CA ASN A 237 9.69 44.31 5.52
C ASN A 237 9.98 43.01 6.27
N PRO A 238 11.26 42.72 6.58
CA PRO A 238 11.61 41.50 7.30
C PRO A 238 11.04 41.53 8.73
N PRO A 239 10.50 40.41 9.23
CA PRO A 239 9.94 40.33 10.60
C PRO A 239 11.01 40.33 11.70
N LEU A 240 12.28 40.10 11.33
CA LEU A 240 13.41 40.06 12.26
C LEU A 240 14.38 41.21 11.99
N PRO A 241 15.17 41.64 12.99
CA PRO A 241 16.26 42.58 12.79
C PRO A 241 17.21 42.12 11.67
N TRP A 242 17.80 43.07 10.95
CA TRP A 242 18.58 42.81 9.74
C TRP A 242 19.64 41.70 9.87
N ILE A 243 20.41 41.71 10.96
CA ILE A 243 21.46 40.71 11.20
C ILE A 243 20.85 39.31 11.39
N ALA A 244 19.80 39.20 12.21
CA ALA A 244 19.11 37.95 12.46
C ALA A 244 18.40 37.42 11.19
N TRP A 245 17.79 38.32 10.42
CA TRP A 245 17.19 37.99 9.12
C TRP A 245 18.25 37.47 8.13
N GLY A 246 19.39 38.15 8.04
CA GLY A 246 20.52 37.72 7.22
C GLY A 246 21.05 36.34 7.63
N MET A 247 21.23 36.09 8.93
CA MET A 247 21.63 34.78 9.46
C MET A 247 20.65 33.67 9.10
N LEU A 248 19.33 33.94 9.24
CA LEU A 248 18.28 32.99 8.86
C LEU A 248 18.33 32.69 7.36
N MET A 249 18.43 33.71 6.51
CA MET A 249 18.49 33.51 5.06
C MET A 249 19.75 32.75 4.62
N THR A 250 20.90 33.02 5.23
CA THR A 250 22.10 32.21 4.97
C THR A 250 21.93 30.78 5.49
N ALA A 251 21.36 30.59 6.68
CA ALA A 251 21.08 29.26 7.23
C ALA A 251 20.17 28.44 6.31
N CYS A 252 19.16 29.07 5.71
CA CYS A 252 18.31 28.44 4.71
C CYS A 252 19.06 28.09 3.42
N TYR A 253 19.91 28.98 2.91
CA TYR A 253 20.71 28.70 1.73
C TYR A 253 21.68 27.52 1.94
N SER A 254 22.45 27.54 3.03
CA SER A 254 23.38 26.45 3.36
C SER A 254 22.65 25.19 3.81
N GLY A 255 21.47 25.31 4.43
CA GLY A 255 20.59 24.20 4.79
C GLY A 255 20.04 23.48 3.57
N TRP A 256 19.70 24.22 2.50
CA TRP A 256 19.36 23.64 1.20
C TRP A 256 20.54 22.87 0.60
N ALA A 257 21.72 23.48 0.53
CA ALA A 257 22.91 22.83 -0.02
C ALA A 257 23.28 21.55 0.76
N ALA A 258 23.31 21.64 2.09
CA ALA A 258 23.58 20.52 2.98
C ALA A 258 22.58 19.37 2.82
N SER A 259 21.29 19.70 2.75
CA SER A 259 20.23 18.70 2.60
C SER A 259 20.23 18.06 1.21
N ALA A 260 20.51 18.84 0.15
CA ALA A 260 20.70 18.32 -1.20
C ALA A 260 21.91 17.36 -1.28
N MET A 261 23.01 17.65 -0.59
CA MET A 261 24.16 16.75 -0.51
C MET A 261 23.84 15.46 0.25
N LEU A 262 23.11 15.55 1.37
CA LEU A 262 22.65 14.37 2.11
C LEU A 262 21.67 13.53 1.27
N PHE A 263 20.82 14.17 0.48
CA PHE A 263 19.96 13.50 -0.48
C PHE A 263 20.78 12.75 -1.55
N CYS A 264 21.77 13.41 -2.16
CA CYS A 264 22.70 12.78 -3.11
C CYS A 264 23.45 11.60 -2.48
N HIS A 265 23.84 11.71 -1.21
CA HIS A 265 24.51 10.65 -0.45
C HIS A 265 23.63 9.40 -0.31
N HIS A 266 22.34 9.60 -0.01
CA HIS A 266 21.34 8.53 0.02
C HIS A 266 21.11 7.91 -1.37
N VAL A 267 21.00 8.72 -2.43
CA VAL A 267 20.88 8.23 -3.82
C VAL A 267 22.15 7.46 -4.25
N ALA A 268 23.31 7.82 -3.71
CA ALA A 268 24.56 7.08 -3.90
C ALA A 268 24.54 5.71 -3.18
N GLY A 269 23.63 5.47 -2.24
CA GLY A 269 23.65 4.30 -1.37
C GLY A 269 24.88 4.27 -0.47
N TRP A 270 25.41 5.44 -0.11
CA TRP A 270 26.56 5.58 0.79
C TRP A 270 26.17 5.58 2.28
N ASP A 271 24.95 5.13 2.57
CA ASP A 271 24.27 5.14 3.87
C ASP A 271 24.87 4.20 4.94
N ARG A 272 26.12 3.79 4.78
CA ARG A 272 26.87 3.11 5.85
C ARG A 272 27.01 4.07 7.03
N ASP A 273 26.73 3.57 8.24
CA ASP A 273 26.63 4.41 9.45
C ASP A 273 27.89 5.27 9.73
N ALA A 274 29.09 4.84 9.30
CA ALA A 274 30.29 5.67 9.43
C ALA A 274 30.34 6.83 8.42
N SER A 275 30.02 6.59 7.14
CA SER A 275 30.08 7.61 6.08
C SER A 275 29.00 8.67 6.28
N LEU A 276 27.78 8.25 6.63
CA LEU A 276 26.67 9.16 6.90
C LEU A 276 26.94 10.04 8.13
N ARG A 277 27.57 9.51 9.19
CA ARG A 277 27.95 10.30 10.38
C ARG A 277 28.97 11.39 10.03
N TRP A 278 30.00 11.05 9.25
CA TRP A 278 30.98 12.03 8.79
C TRP A 278 30.35 13.09 7.89
N MET A 279 29.51 12.68 6.94
CA MET A 279 28.79 13.60 6.07
C MET A 279 27.91 14.58 6.87
N ARG A 280 27.12 14.08 7.83
CA ARG A 280 26.28 14.93 8.69
C ARG A 280 27.10 15.95 9.49
N ARG A 281 28.25 15.55 10.03
CA ARG A 281 29.17 16.46 10.73
C ARG A 281 29.72 17.53 9.80
N ALA A 282 30.19 17.14 8.60
CA ALA A 282 30.69 18.09 7.61
C ALA A 282 29.61 19.11 7.20
N MET A 283 28.38 18.64 6.96
CA MET A 283 27.25 19.50 6.63
C MET A 283 26.86 20.43 7.78
N ALA A 284 26.89 19.95 9.02
CA ALA A 284 26.62 20.78 10.20
C ALA A 284 27.69 21.88 10.38
N VAL A 285 28.97 21.56 10.15
CA VAL A 285 30.07 22.54 10.17
C VAL A 285 29.89 23.57 9.06
N MET A 286 29.54 23.15 7.84
CA MET A 286 29.26 24.07 6.73
C MET A 286 28.10 25.02 7.07
N MET A 287 27.00 24.50 7.60
CA MET A 287 25.83 25.30 7.96
C MET A 287 26.13 26.28 9.10
N LEU A 288 26.70 25.80 10.21
CA LEU A 288 27.04 26.63 11.37
C LEU A 288 28.09 27.69 11.04
N GLY A 289 29.10 27.32 10.26
CA GLY A 289 30.12 28.27 9.82
C GLY A 289 29.55 29.33 8.87
N SER A 290 28.54 29.02 8.06
CA SER A 290 27.88 30.01 7.18
C SER A 290 27.08 31.03 7.99
N VAL A 291 26.42 30.57 9.06
CA VAL A 291 25.72 31.44 10.01
C VAL A 291 26.72 32.32 10.77
N ALA A 292 27.81 31.74 11.28
CA ALA A 292 28.86 32.48 11.99
C ALA A 292 29.55 33.51 11.08
N ALA A 293 29.87 33.14 9.84
CA ALA A 293 30.46 34.05 8.84
C ALA A 293 29.51 35.18 8.47
N THR A 294 28.20 34.92 8.38
CA THR A 294 27.19 35.96 8.15
C THR A 294 27.11 36.92 9.31
N TRP A 295 27.06 36.40 10.55
CA TRP A 295 27.05 37.23 11.75
C TRP A 295 28.30 38.12 11.80
N LEU A 296 29.48 37.56 11.53
CA LEU A 296 30.74 38.31 11.52
C LEU A 296 30.78 39.36 10.41
N SER A 297 30.27 39.01 9.23
CA SER A 297 30.23 39.91 8.08
C SER A 297 29.31 41.11 8.32
N LEU A 298 28.11 40.88 8.87
CA LEU A 298 27.15 41.94 9.13
C LEU A 298 27.49 42.77 10.37
N SER A 299 28.00 42.15 11.45
CA SER A 299 28.38 42.87 12.67
C SER A 299 29.64 43.74 12.50
N ARG A 300 30.58 43.31 11.65
CA ARG A 300 31.82 44.07 11.38
C ARG A 300 31.78 44.92 10.11
N ALA A 301 30.63 45.00 9.45
CA ALA A 301 30.48 45.71 8.18
C ALA A 301 31.44 45.22 7.06
N ASP A 302 31.99 44.02 7.17
CA ASP A 302 33.00 43.51 6.24
C ASP A 302 32.45 42.30 5.44
N PRO A 303 32.14 42.48 4.13
CA PRO A 303 31.60 41.42 3.29
C PRO A 303 32.59 40.28 3.02
N ARG A 304 33.89 40.45 3.32
CA ARG A 304 34.94 39.46 3.01
C ARG A 304 34.77 38.16 3.79
N TRP A 305 34.32 38.22 5.04
CA TRP A 305 34.07 37.03 5.86
C TRP A 305 33.07 36.08 5.23
N LEU A 306 31.90 36.60 4.86
CA LEU A 306 30.86 35.81 4.20
C LEU A 306 31.29 35.39 2.79
N THR A 307 31.96 36.27 2.04
CA THR A 307 32.41 35.97 0.68
C THR A 307 33.43 34.83 0.66
N GLY A 308 34.44 34.87 1.53
CA GLY A 308 35.46 33.83 1.64
C GLY A 308 34.89 32.50 2.13
N TRP A 309 33.97 32.54 3.09
CA TRP A 309 33.30 31.33 3.56
C TRP A 309 32.45 30.67 2.47
N LEU A 310 31.66 31.44 1.72
CA LEU A 310 30.88 30.92 0.60
C LEU A 310 31.79 30.32 -0.50
N SER A 311 32.99 30.85 -0.70
CA SER A 311 33.97 30.24 -1.61
C SER A 311 34.42 28.86 -1.13
N ILE A 312 34.70 28.71 0.16
CA ILE A 312 35.04 27.41 0.76
C ILE A 312 33.87 26.44 0.60
N GLU A 313 32.64 26.92 0.79
CA GLU A 313 31.41 26.13 0.60
C GLU A 313 31.28 25.64 -0.85
N ILE A 314 31.41 26.52 -1.83
CA ILE A 314 31.33 26.18 -3.26
C ILE A 314 32.41 25.16 -3.65
N VAL A 315 33.65 25.35 -3.17
CA VAL A 315 34.76 24.40 -3.43
C VAL A 315 34.47 23.05 -2.80
N GLY A 316 34.01 23.01 -1.54
CA GLY A 316 33.62 21.77 -0.86
C GLY A 316 32.50 21.03 -1.57
N ILE A 317 31.48 21.77 -2.03
CA ILE A 317 30.36 21.23 -2.82
C ILE A 317 30.86 20.67 -4.16
N ALA A 318 31.70 21.41 -4.87
CA ALA A 318 32.27 20.99 -6.15
C ALA A 318 33.13 19.72 -6.02
N LEU A 319 33.97 19.63 -4.98
CA LEU A 319 34.77 18.44 -4.70
C LEU A 319 33.91 17.21 -4.41
N TYR A 320 32.87 17.38 -3.58
CA TYR A 320 31.92 16.30 -3.30
C TYR A 320 31.18 15.84 -4.56
N ILE A 321 30.66 16.78 -5.36
CA ILE A 321 29.96 16.47 -6.61
C ILE A 321 30.90 15.82 -7.62
N GLY A 322 32.16 16.24 -7.70
CA GLY A 322 33.19 15.58 -8.50
C GLY A 322 33.36 14.11 -8.09
N GLY A 323 33.46 13.82 -6.79
CA GLY A 323 33.49 12.46 -6.27
C GLY A 323 32.22 11.66 -6.58
N PHE A 324 31.05 12.28 -6.46
CA PHE A 324 29.75 11.67 -6.79
C PHE A 324 29.61 11.36 -8.29
N VAL A 325 30.09 12.24 -9.17
CA VAL A 325 30.16 12.02 -10.62
C VAL A 325 31.09 10.85 -10.93
N VAL A 326 32.29 10.82 -10.36
CA VAL A 326 33.24 9.69 -10.55
C VAL A 326 32.62 8.37 -10.11
N ALA A 327 31.95 8.34 -8.96
CA ALA A 327 31.27 7.15 -8.48
C ALA A 327 30.10 6.73 -9.38
N THR A 328 29.37 7.70 -9.94
CA THR A 328 28.30 7.47 -10.91
C THR A 328 28.84 6.90 -12.21
N VAL A 329 29.98 7.39 -12.70
CA VAL A 329 30.65 6.84 -13.89
C VAL A 329 31.14 5.41 -13.65
N ARG A 330 31.67 5.11 -12.47
CA ARG A 330 32.13 3.75 -12.10
C ARG A 330 30.98 2.76 -11.98
N ARG A 331 29.82 3.19 -11.47
CA ARG A 331 28.62 2.35 -11.30
C ARG A 331 27.36 3.12 -11.73
N PRO A 332 27.04 3.14 -13.03
CA PRO A 332 25.96 3.94 -13.57
C PRO A 332 24.61 3.39 -13.10
N ASN A 333 23.77 4.29 -12.61
CA ASN A 333 22.37 4.06 -12.30
C ASN A 333 21.58 5.26 -12.83
N ARG A 334 20.43 5.04 -13.48
CA ARG A 334 19.58 6.11 -14.04
C ARG A 334 19.34 7.25 -13.04
N ALA A 335 19.05 6.93 -11.77
CA ALA A 335 18.84 7.92 -10.72
C ALA A 335 20.11 8.73 -10.41
N ARG A 336 21.27 8.07 -10.32
CA ARG A 336 22.57 8.73 -10.07
C ARG A 336 23.03 9.60 -11.23
N VAL A 337 22.78 9.13 -12.46
CA VAL A 337 23.10 9.84 -13.70
C VAL A 337 22.28 11.12 -13.78
N LEU A 338 20.97 11.04 -13.56
CA LEU A 338 20.09 12.21 -13.52
C LEU A 338 20.51 13.20 -12.42
N MET A 339 20.73 12.72 -11.21
CA MET A 339 21.11 13.57 -10.08
C MET A 339 22.48 14.22 -10.27
N SER A 340 23.44 13.51 -10.85
CA SER A 340 24.77 14.08 -11.09
C SER A 340 24.72 15.17 -12.17
N SER A 341 23.89 15.05 -13.21
CA SER A 341 23.64 16.15 -14.16
C SER A 341 23.06 17.39 -13.50
N VAL A 342 22.03 17.21 -12.66
CA VAL A 342 21.39 18.34 -11.96
C VAL A 342 22.36 18.99 -10.98
N ALA A 343 23.13 18.19 -10.22
CA ALA A 343 24.12 18.69 -9.27
C ALA A 343 25.26 19.47 -9.95
N VAL A 344 25.79 18.97 -11.07
CA VAL A 344 26.83 19.69 -11.83
C VAL A 344 26.30 21.02 -12.36
N LEU A 345 25.10 21.03 -12.93
CA LEU A 345 24.48 22.26 -13.42
C LEU A 345 24.24 23.26 -12.29
N ALA A 346 23.79 22.80 -11.11
CA ALA A 346 23.61 23.65 -9.93
C ALA A 346 24.93 24.28 -9.46
N VAL A 347 26.04 23.55 -9.47
CA VAL A 347 27.37 24.10 -9.13
C VAL A 347 27.83 25.14 -10.14
N LEU A 348 27.65 24.89 -11.44
CA LEU A 348 28.02 25.86 -12.49
C LEU A 348 27.21 27.16 -12.36
N ILE A 349 25.90 27.05 -12.10
CA ILE A 349 25.03 28.20 -11.85
C ILE A 349 25.45 28.94 -10.57
N GLY A 350 25.72 28.23 -9.49
CA GLY A 350 26.17 28.81 -8.22
C GLY A 350 27.52 29.54 -8.35
N LEU A 351 28.47 28.96 -9.09
CA LEU A 351 29.77 29.58 -9.39
C LEU A 351 29.59 30.86 -10.21
N ARG A 352 28.73 30.83 -11.24
CA ARG A 352 28.39 32.01 -12.06
C ARG A 352 27.79 33.11 -11.19
N ASP A 353 26.80 32.80 -10.36
CA ASP A 353 26.17 33.79 -9.49
C ASP A 353 27.13 34.36 -8.46
N TRP A 354 28.02 33.53 -7.89
CA TRP A 354 29.07 34.00 -6.98
C TRP A 354 30.03 34.97 -7.69
N LEU A 355 30.50 34.64 -8.90
CA LEU A 355 31.35 35.51 -9.72
C LEU A 355 30.64 36.82 -10.08
N VAL A 356 29.41 36.75 -10.57
CA VAL A 356 28.64 37.94 -10.99
C VAL A 356 28.36 38.86 -9.79
N ILE A 357 27.94 38.31 -8.65
CA ILE A 357 27.51 39.13 -7.50
C ILE A 357 28.68 39.66 -6.68
N ARG A 358 29.68 38.81 -6.42
CA ARG A 358 30.76 39.16 -5.47
C ARG A 358 31.96 39.75 -6.19
N VAL A 359 32.26 39.30 -7.41
CA VAL A 359 33.47 39.69 -8.15
C VAL A 359 33.18 40.73 -9.25
N SER A 360 32.11 40.58 -10.02
CA SER A 360 31.82 41.47 -11.17
C SER A 360 31.19 42.81 -10.79
N ASN A 361 31.33 43.84 -11.63
CA ASN A 361 30.69 45.17 -11.52
C ASN A 361 29.22 45.24 -11.94
N SER A 362 28.58 44.10 -12.24
CA SER A 362 27.16 44.09 -12.60
C SER A 362 26.26 44.36 -11.38
N TYR A 363 25.65 45.54 -11.35
CA TYR A 363 24.70 45.96 -10.31
C TYR A 363 23.28 45.95 -10.88
N GLY A 364 22.50 44.94 -10.47
CA GLY A 364 21.15 44.75 -10.99
C GLY A 364 20.92 43.44 -11.74
N ASP A 365 21.88 42.51 -11.77
CA ASP A 365 21.62 41.18 -12.31
C ASP A 365 20.78 40.30 -11.37
N THR A 366 19.99 39.41 -11.97
CA THR A 366 19.23 38.38 -11.26
C THR A 366 20.06 37.13 -11.04
N THR A 367 19.88 36.51 -9.87
CA THR A 367 20.49 35.21 -9.56
C THR A 367 19.75 34.09 -10.28
N TRP A 368 20.51 33.26 -10.98
CA TRP A 368 19.97 32.09 -11.68
C TRP A 368 19.82 30.88 -10.76
N THR A 369 20.53 30.88 -9.62
CA THR A 369 20.47 29.80 -8.63
C THR A 369 19.01 29.53 -8.22
N ARG A 370 18.14 30.55 -8.22
CA ARG A 370 16.68 30.47 -8.03
C ARG A 370 16.07 29.26 -8.75
N TYR A 371 16.36 29.07 -10.03
CA TYR A 371 15.75 28.04 -10.86
C TYR A 371 16.27 26.61 -10.61
N THR A 372 17.30 26.43 -9.79
CA THR A 372 17.88 25.10 -9.52
C THR A 372 16.93 24.15 -8.80
N SER A 373 15.99 24.65 -7.99
CA SER A 373 15.01 23.78 -7.32
C SER A 373 14.00 23.15 -8.28
N ILE A 374 13.69 23.80 -9.42
CA ILE A 374 12.85 23.18 -10.45
C ILE A 374 13.52 21.91 -10.97
N LEU A 375 14.81 21.99 -11.27
CA LEU A 375 15.60 20.85 -11.74
C LEU A 375 15.68 19.75 -10.67
N PHE A 376 15.87 20.14 -9.40
CA PHE A 376 15.88 19.20 -8.29
C PHE A 376 14.51 18.51 -8.10
N GLY A 377 13.42 19.27 -8.11
CA GLY A 377 12.05 18.76 -8.00
C GLY A 377 11.67 17.82 -9.15
N ILE A 378 12.04 18.15 -10.39
CA ILE A 378 11.86 17.26 -11.55
C ILE A 378 12.66 15.96 -11.36
N ALA A 379 13.91 16.06 -10.88
CA ALA A 379 14.72 14.88 -10.63
C ALA A 379 14.17 14.00 -9.49
N LEU A 380 13.66 14.62 -8.42
CA LEU A 380 12.96 13.92 -7.34
C LEU A 380 11.72 13.20 -7.86
N LEU A 381 10.88 13.88 -8.66
CA LEU A 381 9.69 13.29 -9.27
C LEU A 381 10.05 12.09 -10.16
N ALA A 382 11.09 12.22 -10.99
CA ALA A 382 11.56 11.13 -11.83
C ALA A 382 12.05 9.92 -11.00
N ILE A 383 12.76 10.17 -9.88
CA ILE A 383 13.18 9.12 -8.94
C ILE A 383 11.96 8.43 -8.33
N VAL A 384 10.99 9.19 -7.82
CA VAL A 384 9.75 8.66 -7.22
C VAL A 384 8.98 7.81 -8.23
N VAL A 385 8.76 8.30 -9.44
CA VAL A 385 8.08 7.56 -10.51
C VAL A 385 8.84 6.29 -10.86
N SER A 386 10.17 6.33 -10.92
CA SER A 386 10.98 5.14 -11.22
C SER A 386 10.90 4.08 -10.12
N ARG A 387 10.90 4.49 -8.84
CA ARG A 387 10.75 3.58 -7.70
C ARG A 387 9.34 3.00 -7.63
N PHE A 388 8.32 3.83 -7.87
CA PHE A 388 6.93 3.39 -7.90
C PHE A 388 6.69 2.35 -8.98
N ARG A 389 7.24 2.56 -10.19
CA ARG A 389 7.18 1.57 -11.28
C ARG A 389 7.83 0.24 -10.88
N ALA A 390 9.05 0.28 -10.32
CA ALA A 390 9.74 -0.92 -9.87
C ALA A 390 8.99 -1.67 -8.76
N ALA A 391 8.43 -0.95 -7.77
CA ALA A 391 7.63 -1.55 -6.72
C ALA A 391 6.31 -2.14 -7.26
N SER A 392 5.66 -1.47 -8.20
CA SER A 392 4.43 -1.94 -8.84
C SER A 392 4.67 -3.16 -9.73
N GLU A 393 5.80 -3.25 -10.41
CA GLU A 393 6.24 -4.46 -11.12
C GLU A 393 6.46 -5.62 -10.15
N GLN A 394 7.22 -5.43 -9.08
CA GLN A 394 7.44 -6.46 -8.06
C GLN A 394 6.13 -6.95 -7.41
N ALA A 395 5.20 -6.04 -7.10
CA ALA A 395 3.90 -6.41 -6.55
C ALA A 395 3.08 -7.25 -7.54
N ARG A 396 3.11 -6.90 -8.83
CA ARG A 396 2.44 -7.68 -9.88
C ARG A 396 3.05 -9.08 -10.03
N ASP A 397 4.37 -9.19 -10.01
CA ASP A 397 5.06 -10.49 -10.10
C ASP A 397 4.75 -11.39 -8.89
N LEU A 398 4.70 -10.81 -7.68
CA LEU A 398 4.33 -11.53 -6.47
C LEU A 398 2.86 -12.00 -6.52
N LEU A 399 1.93 -11.14 -6.95
CA LEU A 399 0.53 -11.50 -7.11
C LEU A 399 0.35 -12.60 -8.17
N ALA A 400 1.05 -12.51 -9.30
CA ALA A 400 1.03 -13.54 -10.33
C ALA A 400 1.56 -14.88 -9.80
N THR A 401 2.67 -14.86 -9.04
CA THR A 401 3.25 -16.06 -8.42
C THR A 401 2.32 -16.68 -7.38
N LEU A 402 1.68 -15.87 -6.54
CA LEU A 402 0.70 -16.33 -5.55
C LEU A 402 -0.54 -16.92 -6.23
N SER A 403 -1.07 -16.25 -7.25
CA SER A 403 -2.21 -16.74 -8.02
C SER A 403 -1.91 -18.08 -8.68
N ALA A 404 -0.70 -18.26 -9.23
CA ALA A 404 -0.27 -19.54 -9.80
C ALA A 404 -0.22 -20.65 -8.73
N LYS A 405 0.37 -20.36 -7.55
CA LYS A 405 0.42 -21.31 -6.44
C LYS A 405 -0.97 -21.69 -5.91
N VAL A 406 -1.90 -20.73 -5.84
CA VAL A 406 -3.29 -21.00 -5.43
C VAL A 406 -3.97 -21.92 -6.45
N ALA A 407 -3.86 -21.62 -7.75
CA ALA A 407 -4.44 -22.46 -8.80
C ALA A 407 -3.87 -23.88 -8.80
N ASP A 408 -2.57 -24.06 -8.55
CA ASP A 408 -1.97 -25.39 -8.45
C ASP A 408 -2.47 -26.17 -7.23
N ARG A 409 -2.65 -25.50 -6.07
CA ARG A 409 -3.25 -26.13 -4.88
C ARG A 409 -4.71 -26.47 -5.06
N GLU A 410 -5.48 -25.63 -5.76
CA GLU A 410 -6.88 -25.93 -6.11
C GLU A 410 -6.98 -27.17 -6.99
N ARG A 411 -6.09 -27.31 -7.99
CA ARG A 411 -6.03 -28.52 -8.83
C ARG A 411 -5.64 -29.77 -8.03
N GLU A 412 -4.63 -29.67 -7.17
CA GLU A 412 -4.22 -30.78 -6.30
C GLU A 412 -5.37 -31.21 -5.37
N LEU A 413 -6.06 -30.26 -4.75
CA LEU A 413 -7.22 -30.52 -3.91
C LEU A 413 -8.34 -31.17 -4.71
N ALA A 414 -8.67 -30.66 -5.90
CA ALA A 414 -9.71 -31.25 -6.76
C ALA A 414 -9.40 -32.72 -7.12
N LEU A 415 -8.14 -33.03 -7.41
CA LEU A 415 -7.69 -34.41 -7.67
C LEU A 415 -7.81 -35.30 -6.42
N ILE A 416 -7.41 -34.79 -5.24
CA ILE A 416 -7.53 -35.54 -3.98
C ILE A 416 -9.00 -35.78 -3.64
N TYR A 417 -9.86 -34.77 -3.75
CA TYR A 417 -11.30 -34.91 -3.50
C TYR A 417 -11.94 -35.92 -4.45
N GLY A 418 -11.61 -35.89 -5.75
CA GLY A 418 -12.11 -36.88 -6.71
C GLY A 418 -11.70 -38.32 -6.36
N ARG A 419 -10.46 -38.53 -5.91
CA ARG A 419 -10.00 -39.86 -5.43
C ARG A 419 -10.72 -40.29 -4.15
N LEU A 420 -10.92 -39.36 -3.21
CA LEU A 420 -11.61 -39.64 -1.95
C LEU A 420 -13.06 -40.05 -2.22
N GLU A 421 -13.75 -39.36 -3.12
CA GLU A 421 -15.12 -39.67 -3.51
C GLU A 421 -15.21 -41.05 -4.17
N GLN A 422 -14.28 -41.38 -5.06
CA GLN A 422 -14.23 -42.70 -5.68
C GLN A 422 -13.99 -43.81 -4.65
N ALA A 423 -13.01 -43.63 -3.75
CA ALA A 423 -12.74 -44.59 -2.69
C ALA A 423 -13.94 -44.78 -1.75
N ALA A 424 -14.65 -43.70 -1.41
CA ALA A 424 -15.88 -43.76 -0.61
C ALA A 424 -16.99 -44.56 -1.32
N ARG A 425 -17.18 -44.37 -2.64
CA ARG A 425 -18.16 -45.14 -3.43
C ARG A 425 -17.80 -46.63 -3.51
N GLU A 426 -16.52 -46.95 -3.72
CA GLU A 426 -16.04 -48.34 -3.75
C GLU A 426 -16.20 -49.03 -2.40
N GLN A 427 -15.92 -48.31 -1.30
CA GLN A 427 -16.12 -48.80 0.06
C GLN A 427 -17.60 -49.03 0.36
N ALA A 428 -18.48 -48.09 0.00
CA ALA A 428 -19.93 -48.24 0.16
C ALA A 428 -20.45 -49.47 -0.61
N THR A 429 -20.00 -49.66 -1.86
CA THR A 429 -20.36 -50.83 -2.68
C THR A 429 -19.87 -52.13 -2.06
N THR A 430 -18.67 -52.14 -1.48
CA THR A 430 -18.08 -53.31 -0.83
C THR A 430 -18.84 -53.69 0.44
N LEU A 431 -19.19 -52.70 1.27
CA LEU A 431 -19.99 -52.91 2.48
C LEU A 431 -21.36 -53.49 2.13
N GLU A 432 -22.01 -53.00 1.06
CA GLU A 432 -23.30 -53.52 0.61
C GLU A 432 -23.18 -54.96 0.11
N ARG A 433 -22.14 -55.27 -0.69
CA ARG A 433 -21.86 -56.67 -1.11
C ARG A 433 -21.62 -57.59 0.08
N GLN A 434 -20.87 -57.15 1.09
CA GLN A 434 -20.62 -57.94 2.29
C GLN A 434 -21.90 -58.17 3.10
N ARG A 435 -22.77 -57.16 3.21
CA ARG A 435 -24.09 -57.28 3.83
C ARG A 435 -24.93 -58.35 3.10
N ILE A 436 -25.06 -58.24 1.78
CA ILE A 436 -25.81 -59.19 0.95
C ILE A 436 -25.24 -60.61 1.10
N LEU A 437 -23.91 -60.78 1.02
CA LEU A 437 -23.27 -62.09 1.18
C LEU A 437 -23.53 -62.70 2.56
N ARG A 438 -23.49 -61.89 3.63
CA ARG A 438 -23.78 -62.35 4.99
C ARG A 438 -25.22 -62.80 5.14
N ASP A 439 -26.18 -61.98 4.69
CA ASP A 439 -27.60 -62.32 4.71
C ASP A 439 -27.89 -63.60 3.88
N MET A 440 -27.25 -63.77 2.72
CA MET A 440 -27.36 -65.00 1.92
C MET A 440 -26.70 -66.22 2.57
N HIS A 441 -25.52 -66.07 3.16
CA HIS A 441 -24.80 -67.18 3.79
C HIS A 441 -25.52 -67.71 5.03
N ASP A 442 -26.01 -66.80 5.88
CA ASP A 442 -26.71 -67.15 7.12
C ASP A 442 -28.10 -67.74 6.86
N GLY A 443 -28.79 -67.28 5.79
CA GLY A 443 -30.13 -67.73 5.44
C GLY A 443 -30.20 -68.97 4.54
N VAL A 444 -29.32 -69.10 3.54
CA VAL A 444 -29.43 -70.12 2.48
C VAL A 444 -28.27 -71.11 2.51
N GLY A 445 -27.05 -70.63 2.80
CA GLY A 445 -25.82 -71.41 2.72
C GLY A 445 -25.75 -72.57 3.72
N THR A 446 -26.19 -72.34 4.95
CA THR A 446 -26.25 -73.34 6.03
C THR A 446 -27.19 -74.50 5.69
N HIS A 447 -28.34 -74.22 5.09
CA HIS A 447 -29.39 -75.20 4.79
C HIS A 447 -29.09 -76.05 3.55
N ILE A 448 -28.60 -75.43 2.47
CA ILE A 448 -28.13 -76.16 1.28
C ILE A 448 -26.95 -77.06 1.65
N SER A 449 -26.03 -76.57 2.49
CA SER A 449 -24.91 -77.40 2.99
C SER A 449 -25.39 -78.60 3.81
N SER A 450 -26.49 -78.46 4.56
CA SER A 450 -27.13 -79.56 5.28
C SER A 450 -27.72 -80.60 4.31
N ALA A 451 -28.46 -80.14 3.29
CA ALA A 451 -29.01 -81.02 2.26
C ALA A 451 -27.93 -81.75 1.44
N ILE A 452 -26.83 -81.07 1.11
CA ILE A 452 -25.67 -81.68 0.42
C ILE A 452 -25.01 -82.75 1.30
N ARG A 453 -24.82 -82.49 2.60
CA ARG A 453 -24.27 -83.49 3.53
C ARG A 453 -25.16 -84.73 3.66
N GLN A 454 -26.49 -84.54 3.72
CA GLN A 454 -27.46 -85.65 3.75
C GLN A 454 -27.41 -86.49 2.45
N LEU A 455 -27.20 -85.84 1.30
CA LEU A 455 -26.95 -86.51 0.01
C LEU A 455 -25.67 -87.33 0.00
N GLN A 456 -24.57 -86.76 0.50
CA GLN A 456 -23.24 -87.39 0.47
C GLN A 456 -23.10 -88.54 1.47
N ALA A 457 -23.83 -88.52 2.58
CA ALA A 457 -23.81 -89.58 3.58
C ALA A 457 -24.55 -90.86 3.13
N GLY A 458 -25.37 -90.81 2.07
CA GLY A 458 -26.09 -91.98 1.55
C GLY A 458 -27.21 -92.51 2.46
N GLU A 459 -27.56 -91.79 3.53
CA GLU A 459 -28.47 -92.25 4.59
C GLU A 459 -29.90 -91.67 4.50
N GLY A 460 -30.19 -90.80 3.53
CA GLY A 460 -31.53 -90.20 3.37
C GLY A 460 -32.36 -90.87 2.28
N SER A 461 -33.59 -91.29 2.58
CA SER A 461 -34.56 -91.62 1.51
C SER A 461 -34.80 -90.36 0.64
N GLN A 462 -35.06 -90.53 -0.66
CA GLN A 462 -35.33 -89.42 -1.58
C GLN A 462 -36.42 -88.45 -1.06
N THR A 463 -37.37 -88.97 -0.28
CA THR A 463 -38.43 -88.23 0.39
C THR A 463 -37.92 -87.29 1.47
N GLU A 464 -36.91 -87.70 2.24
CA GLU A 464 -36.34 -86.93 3.34
C GLU A 464 -35.48 -85.75 2.83
N LEU A 465 -34.78 -85.99 1.73
CA LEU A 465 -33.99 -85.00 1.02
C LEU A 465 -34.88 -83.91 0.38
N LEU A 466 -35.98 -84.32 -0.27
CA LEU A 466 -37.00 -83.40 -0.79
C LEU A 466 -37.65 -82.58 0.33
N ARG A 467 -37.84 -83.17 1.52
CA ARG A 467 -38.35 -82.48 2.69
C ARG A 467 -37.37 -81.40 3.17
N THR A 468 -36.10 -81.75 3.39
CA THR A 468 -35.06 -80.79 3.81
C THR A 468 -34.95 -79.61 2.83
N LEU A 469 -34.98 -79.87 1.52
CA LEU A 469 -34.93 -78.81 0.50
C LEU A 469 -36.20 -77.92 0.48
N ARG A 470 -37.39 -78.49 0.70
CA ARG A 470 -38.64 -77.72 0.81
C ARG A 470 -38.66 -76.87 2.08
N ASP A 471 -38.22 -77.40 3.21
CA ASP A 471 -38.09 -76.67 4.46
C ASP A 471 -37.11 -75.49 4.29
N SER A 472 -35.99 -75.73 3.62
CA SER A 472 -35.00 -74.69 3.27
C SER A 472 -35.59 -73.60 2.39
N LEU A 473 -36.41 -73.97 1.40
CA LEU A 473 -37.05 -73.03 0.49
C LEU A 473 -38.14 -72.19 1.18
N ASP A 474 -38.93 -72.82 2.06
CA ASP A 474 -39.95 -72.13 2.87
C ASP A 474 -39.30 -71.15 3.83
N GLN A 475 -38.20 -71.55 4.47
CA GLN A 475 -37.45 -70.68 5.36
C GLN A 475 -36.79 -69.50 4.61
N LEU A 476 -36.28 -69.72 3.40
CA LEU A 476 -35.77 -68.66 2.52
C LEU A 476 -36.88 -67.67 2.15
N LYS A 477 -38.04 -68.18 1.73
CA LYS A 477 -39.21 -67.36 1.37
C LYS A 477 -39.73 -66.56 2.56
N LEU A 478 -39.82 -67.17 3.74
CA LEU A 478 -40.21 -66.49 4.98
C LEU A 478 -39.17 -65.42 5.37
N THR A 479 -37.87 -65.67 5.13
CA THR A 479 -36.82 -64.66 5.34
C THR A 479 -37.00 -63.47 4.38
N ILE A 480 -37.34 -63.72 3.11
CA ILE A 480 -37.67 -62.66 2.14
C ILE A 480 -38.90 -61.86 2.58
N ASP A 481 -39.96 -62.54 3.02
CA ASP A 481 -41.18 -61.89 3.48
C ASP A 481 -40.88 -61.01 4.72
N SER A 482 -39.98 -61.45 5.61
CA SER A 482 -39.55 -60.68 6.79
C SER A 482 -38.65 -59.47 6.50
N MET A 483 -37.94 -59.42 5.37
CA MET A 483 -37.10 -58.27 5.00
C MET A 483 -37.91 -56.98 4.74
N HIS A 484 -39.22 -57.13 4.53
CA HIS A 484 -40.14 -56.03 4.24
C HIS A 484 -41.09 -55.73 5.42
N LEU A 485 -40.96 -56.44 6.54
CA LEU A 485 -41.76 -56.19 7.74
C LEU A 485 -41.17 -55.00 8.51
N PRO A 486 -42.02 -54.07 8.99
CA PRO A 486 -41.58 -53.05 9.94
C PRO A 486 -41.02 -53.68 11.22
N ASP A 487 -40.01 -53.03 11.80
CA ASP A 487 -39.46 -53.43 13.10
C ASP A 487 -40.58 -53.51 14.16
N GLY A 488 -40.56 -54.56 14.98
CA GLY A 488 -41.54 -54.77 16.05
C GLY A 488 -42.87 -55.40 15.65
N ASP A 489 -43.21 -55.56 14.37
CA ASP A 489 -44.51 -56.08 13.94
C ASP A 489 -44.61 -57.62 14.01
N VAL A 490 -44.79 -58.13 15.23
CA VAL A 490 -44.98 -59.56 15.50
C VAL A 490 -46.28 -60.10 14.88
N GLY A 491 -47.32 -59.26 14.75
CA GLY A 491 -48.59 -59.64 14.16
C GLY A 491 -48.44 -59.99 12.68
N ALA A 492 -47.77 -59.14 11.92
CA ALA A 492 -47.49 -59.39 10.51
C ALA A 492 -46.58 -60.61 10.29
N LEU A 493 -45.60 -60.83 11.17
CA LEU A 493 -44.77 -62.05 11.15
C LEU A 493 -45.61 -63.32 11.32
N LEU A 494 -46.52 -63.34 12.31
CA LEU A 494 -47.41 -64.49 12.56
C LEU A 494 -48.41 -64.70 11.41
N ALA A 495 -48.93 -63.62 10.83
CA ALA A 495 -49.82 -63.69 9.66
C ALA A 495 -49.11 -64.31 8.45
N ALA A 496 -47.87 -63.90 8.18
CA ALA A 496 -47.04 -64.48 7.11
C ALA A 496 -46.77 -65.98 7.36
N LEU A 497 -46.44 -66.37 8.60
CA LEU A 497 -46.26 -67.77 8.97
C LEU A 497 -47.52 -68.60 8.77
N ARG A 498 -48.69 -68.10 9.21
CA ARG A 498 -49.98 -68.77 9.02
C ARG A 498 -50.27 -68.99 7.54
N TYR A 499 -50.17 -67.93 6.74
CA TYR A 499 -50.47 -68.00 5.31
C TYR A 499 -49.56 -69.01 4.59
N ARG A 500 -48.27 -69.06 4.96
CA ARG A 500 -47.29 -69.94 4.32
C ARG A 500 -47.42 -71.40 4.73
N LEU A 501 -47.62 -71.65 6.02
CA LEU A 501 -47.56 -72.99 6.59
C LEU A 501 -48.92 -73.68 6.69
N ALA A 502 -50.04 -72.96 6.51
CA ALA A 502 -51.39 -73.52 6.47
C ALA A 502 -51.51 -74.78 5.58
N PRO A 503 -51.03 -74.80 4.33
CA PRO A 503 -51.14 -75.99 3.47
C PRO A 503 -50.40 -77.21 4.02
N ARG A 504 -49.36 -77.02 4.85
CA ARG A 504 -48.59 -78.10 5.45
C ARG A 504 -49.28 -78.70 6.66
N PHE A 505 -49.91 -77.88 7.49
CA PHE A 505 -50.72 -78.38 8.59
C PHE A 505 -51.87 -79.24 8.06
N ASP A 506 -52.54 -78.76 7.00
CA ASP A 506 -53.61 -79.50 6.31
C ASP A 506 -53.10 -80.84 5.76
N ALA A 507 -51.95 -80.84 5.07
CA ALA A 507 -51.36 -82.06 4.50
C ALA A 507 -50.88 -83.06 5.56
N SER A 508 -50.51 -82.58 6.75
CA SER A 508 -50.08 -83.40 7.89
C SER A 508 -51.24 -83.85 8.79
N GLY A 509 -52.48 -83.44 8.49
CA GLY A 509 -53.67 -83.78 9.28
C GLY A 509 -53.74 -83.09 10.65
N ILE A 510 -53.01 -81.98 10.83
CA ILE A 510 -52.97 -81.20 12.08
C ILE A 510 -53.96 -80.04 11.96
N ALA A 511 -54.93 -79.96 12.87
CA ALA A 511 -55.84 -78.83 12.96
C ALA A 511 -55.13 -77.62 13.59
N LEU A 512 -55.07 -76.50 12.87
CA LEU A 512 -54.50 -75.25 13.36
C LEU A 512 -55.56 -74.40 14.08
N GLU A 513 -55.48 -74.31 15.40
CA GLU A 513 -56.24 -73.36 16.21
C GLU A 513 -55.51 -72.01 16.29
N TRP A 514 -56.15 -70.96 15.79
CA TRP A 514 -55.53 -69.63 15.72
C TRP A 514 -56.19 -68.66 16.70
N ALA A 515 -55.45 -68.26 17.74
CA ALA A 515 -55.89 -67.35 18.79
C ALA A 515 -54.92 -66.17 18.94
N VAL A 516 -54.66 -65.47 17.84
CA VAL A 516 -53.85 -64.25 17.81
C VAL A 516 -54.76 -63.03 17.79
N GLY A 517 -54.67 -62.19 18.82
CA GLY A 517 -55.38 -60.91 18.91
C GLY A 517 -54.69 -59.80 18.12
N GLU A 518 -55.20 -58.57 18.28
CA GLU A 518 -54.54 -57.37 17.76
C GLU A 518 -53.27 -57.07 18.58
N LEU A 519 -52.13 -57.01 17.91
CA LEU A 519 -50.82 -56.80 18.54
C LEU A 519 -50.28 -55.44 18.11
N LEU A 520 -49.76 -54.68 19.06
CA LEU A 520 -49.01 -53.45 18.77
C LEU A 520 -47.54 -53.79 18.49
N PRO A 521 -46.84 -53.00 17.65
CA PRO A 521 -45.42 -53.20 17.41
C PRO A 521 -44.60 -53.12 18.70
N VAL A 522 -43.69 -54.07 18.90
CA VAL A 522 -42.80 -54.10 20.06
C VAL A 522 -41.54 -53.30 19.75
N GLU A 523 -41.40 -52.09 20.32
CA GLU A 523 -40.32 -51.14 20.00
C GLU A 523 -38.90 -51.70 20.15
N ARG A 524 -38.71 -52.69 21.03
CA ARG A 524 -37.39 -53.30 21.30
C ARG A 524 -36.99 -54.40 20.32
N LEU A 525 -37.88 -54.83 19.43
CA LEU A 525 -37.59 -55.85 18.43
C LEU A 525 -37.15 -55.22 17.10
N ASP A 526 -35.86 -54.92 17.00
CA ASP A 526 -35.24 -54.52 15.72
C ASP A 526 -35.23 -55.66 14.68
N ALA A 527 -34.84 -55.36 13.44
CA ALA A 527 -34.77 -56.34 12.36
C ALA A 527 -33.94 -57.60 12.68
N GLN A 528 -32.94 -57.52 13.56
CA GLN A 528 -32.17 -58.68 13.99
C GLN A 528 -32.95 -59.53 14.99
N ALA A 529 -33.61 -58.89 15.96
CA ALA A 529 -34.46 -59.54 16.94
C ALA A 529 -35.69 -60.19 16.30
N MET A 530 -36.32 -59.53 15.32
CA MET A 530 -37.41 -60.07 14.51
C MET A 530 -37.01 -61.36 13.78
N ARG A 531 -35.78 -61.42 13.24
CA ARG A 531 -35.22 -62.65 12.65
C ARG A 531 -35.07 -63.75 13.70
N HIS A 532 -34.49 -63.46 14.87
CA HIS A 532 -34.36 -64.46 15.93
C HIS A 532 -35.72 -65.01 16.39
N LEU A 533 -36.74 -64.16 16.51
CA LEU A 533 -38.11 -64.57 16.82
C LEU A 533 -38.69 -65.49 15.74
N GLN A 534 -38.51 -65.14 14.46
CA GLN A 534 -38.93 -65.97 13.34
C GLN A 534 -38.28 -67.37 13.39
N PHE A 535 -36.97 -67.44 13.67
CA PHE A 535 -36.27 -68.72 13.85
C PHE A 535 -36.87 -69.56 14.98
N LEU A 536 -37.16 -68.94 16.14
CA LEU A 536 -37.75 -69.63 17.30
C LEU A 536 -39.13 -70.22 16.96
N LEU A 537 -39.97 -69.43 16.29
CA LEU A 537 -41.30 -69.85 15.86
C LEU A 537 -41.24 -70.99 14.85
N PHE A 538 -40.38 -70.86 13.85
CA PHE A 538 -40.23 -71.89 12.82
C PHE A 538 -39.72 -73.20 13.41
N GLU A 539 -38.75 -73.15 14.31
CA GLU A 539 -38.22 -74.34 15.00
C GLU A 539 -39.31 -75.01 15.86
N ALA A 540 -40.09 -74.23 16.61
CA ALA A 540 -41.20 -74.76 17.40
C ALA A 540 -42.24 -75.46 16.51
N ILE A 541 -42.63 -74.84 15.40
CA ILE A 541 -43.60 -75.38 14.45
C ILE A 541 -43.04 -76.62 13.73
N SER A 542 -41.76 -76.59 13.34
CA SER A 542 -41.08 -77.71 12.69
C SER A 542 -41.05 -78.94 13.61
N ASN A 543 -40.77 -78.74 14.90
CA ASN A 543 -40.82 -79.81 15.89
C ASN A 543 -42.21 -80.45 16.00
N VAL A 544 -43.28 -79.64 15.92
CA VAL A 544 -44.65 -80.16 15.91
C VAL A 544 -44.90 -81.01 14.65
N LEU A 545 -44.56 -80.48 13.47
CA LEU A 545 -44.76 -81.15 12.19
C LEU A 545 -43.96 -82.45 12.06
N GLN A 546 -42.76 -82.54 12.66
CA GLN A 546 -41.86 -83.67 12.46
C GLN A 546 -41.88 -84.70 13.60
N HIS A 547 -42.16 -84.27 14.83
CA HIS A 547 -41.84 -85.07 16.02
C HIS A 547 -42.97 -85.19 17.03
N ALA A 548 -43.95 -84.29 17.04
CA ALA A 548 -44.98 -84.28 18.09
C ALA A 548 -46.04 -85.38 17.92
N GLN A 549 -46.33 -85.80 16.68
CA GLN A 549 -47.51 -86.63 16.36
C GLN A 549 -48.80 -86.01 16.92
N ALA A 550 -48.86 -84.68 16.93
CA ALA A 550 -50.00 -83.90 17.40
C ALA A 550 -51.17 -83.98 16.40
N MET A 551 -52.40 -83.85 16.89
CA MET A 551 -53.60 -83.66 16.07
C MET A 551 -54.01 -82.18 16.03
N VAL A 552 -53.63 -81.40 17.05
CA VAL A 552 -53.97 -79.98 17.17
C VAL A 552 -52.73 -79.16 17.48
N LEU A 553 -52.52 -78.09 16.71
CA LEU A 553 -51.55 -77.04 17.01
C LEU A 553 -52.31 -75.75 17.26
N ARG A 554 -52.09 -75.13 18.42
CA ARG A 554 -52.68 -73.86 18.80
C ARG A 554 -51.62 -72.78 18.92
N ILE A 555 -51.81 -71.67 18.21
CA ILE A 555 -50.95 -70.49 18.30
C ILE A 555 -51.74 -69.37 18.95
N GLU A 556 -51.27 -68.90 20.11
CA GLU A 556 -51.85 -67.80 20.86
C GLU A 556 -50.89 -66.62 20.89
N ALA A 557 -51.38 -65.42 20.61
CA ALA A 557 -50.62 -64.21 20.86
C ALA A 557 -51.52 -63.08 21.32
N ALA A 558 -51.16 -62.43 22.42
CA ALA A 558 -51.93 -61.34 22.99
C ALA A 558 -51.01 -60.31 23.66
N MET A 559 -51.50 -59.07 23.76
CA MET A 559 -50.85 -58.01 24.51
C MET A 559 -50.99 -58.24 26.02
N GLU A 560 -49.90 -58.08 26.75
CA GLU A 560 -49.79 -58.06 28.21
C GLU A 560 -49.10 -56.77 28.64
N GLY A 561 -49.90 -55.71 28.82
CA GLY A 561 -49.37 -54.36 28.95
C GLY A 561 -48.69 -53.94 27.65
N ALA A 562 -47.39 -53.65 27.72
CA ALA A 562 -46.57 -53.29 26.55
C ALA A 562 -45.84 -54.50 25.93
N ALA A 563 -45.98 -55.70 26.50
CA ALA A 563 -45.33 -56.90 26.00
C ALA A 563 -46.30 -57.78 25.20
N VAL A 564 -45.80 -58.54 24.23
CA VAL A 564 -46.54 -59.60 23.53
C VAL A 564 -46.22 -60.93 24.19
N ARG A 565 -47.25 -61.61 24.73
CA ARG A 565 -47.13 -63.02 25.12
C ARG A 565 -47.51 -63.89 23.93
N LEU A 566 -46.56 -64.70 23.48
CA LEU A 566 -46.68 -65.61 22.35
C LEU A 566 -46.55 -67.05 22.83
N ARG A 567 -47.49 -67.93 22.45
CA ARG A 567 -47.53 -69.33 22.85
C ARG A 567 -47.79 -70.22 21.65
N VAL A 568 -46.98 -71.27 21.50
CA VAL A 568 -47.19 -72.37 20.57
C VAL A 568 -47.49 -73.60 21.40
N ILE A 569 -48.68 -74.19 21.21
CA ILE A 569 -49.20 -75.28 22.04
C ILE A 569 -49.57 -76.44 21.14
N ASP A 570 -49.10 -77.64 21.44
CA ASP A 570 -49.50 -78.87 20.74
C ASP A 570 -49.98 -79.96 21.71
N ASP A 571 -50.81 -80.88 21.22
CA ASP A 571 -51.35 -82.02 21.97
C ASP A 571 -50.57 -83.32 21.75
N GLY A 572 -49.30 -83.21 21.31
CA GLY A 572 -48.48 -84.34 20.93
C GLY A 572 -47.97 -85.19 22.10
N ARG A 573 -47.09 -86.15 21.77
CA ARG A 573 -46.52 -87.12 22.72
C ARG A 573 -45.62 -86.51 23.81
N GLY A 574 -45.29 -85.23 23.70
CA GLY A 574 -44.34 -84.55 24.58
C GLY A 574 -42.89 -85.01 24.39
N TYR A 575 -41.97 -84.24 24.95
CA TYR A 575 -40.53 -84.52 25.00
C TYR A 575 -39.90 -84.07 26.33
N ASP A 576 -38.70 -84.59 26.62
CA ASP A 576 -37.91 -84.21 27.78
C ASP A 576 -37.29 -82.81 27.62
N VAL A 577 -37.81 -81.85 28.39
CA VAL A 577 -37.38 -80.44 28.36
C VAL A 577 -35.91 -80.27 28.74
N SER A 578 -35.31 -81.21 29.47
CA SER A 578 -33.89 -81.14 29.85
C SER A 578 -32.93 -81.36 28.66
N ARG A 579 -33.44 -81.86 27.52
CA ARG A 579 -32.65 -82.14 26.30
C ARG A 579 -32.83 -81.11 25.19
N VAL A 580 -33.46 -79.96 25.47
CA VAL A 580 -33.69 -78.91 24.46
C VAL A 580 -32.35 -78.37 23.94
N PRO A 581 -32.20 -78.17 22.62
CA PRO A 581 -30.99 -77.60 22.05
C PRO A 581 -30.64 -76.24 22.68
N ARG A 582 -29.38 -76.06 23.13
CA ARG A 582 -28.87 -74.79 23.69
C ARG A 582 -29.11 -73.59 22.75
N ALA A 583 -29.21 -73.83 21.45
CA ALA A 583 -29.46 -72.81 20.43
C ALA A 583 -30.81 -72.09 20.59
N LEU A 584 -31.87 -72.76 21.06
CA LEU A 584 -33.19 -72.13 21.30
C LEU A 584 -33.14 -71.15 22.47
N HIS A 585 -32.47 -71.53 23.57
CA HIS A 585 -32.28 -70.66 24.73
C HIS A 585 -31.38 -69.46 24.41
N GLN A 586 -30.30 -69.65 23.65
CA GLN A 586 -29.40 -68.58 23.24
C GLN A 586 -30.11 -67.53 22.36
N ARG A 587 -30.98 -67.96 21.45
CA ARG A 587 -31.74 -67.05 20.58
C ARG A 587 -32.82 -66.30 21.34
N ALA A 588 -33.50 -66.93 22.30
CA ALA A 588 -34.44 -66.24 23.18
C ALA A 588 -33.74 -65.18 24.06
N GLN A 589 -32.55 -65.49 24.60
CA GLN A 589 -31.73 -64.52 25.31
C GLN A 589 -31.25 -63.37 24.42
N ALA A 590 -30.88 -63.63 23.17
CA ALA A 590 -30.43 -62.61 22.23
C ALA A 590 -31.50 -61.55 21.94
N ILE A 591 -32.79 -61.89 22.08
CA ILE A 591 -33.92 -60.95 21.95
C ILE A 591 -34.46 -60.48 23.31
N GLY A 592 -33.79 -60.83 24.41
CA GLY A 592 -34.22 -60.46 25.77
C GLY A 592 -35.56 -61.05 26.20
N ALA A 593 -36.02 -62.13 25.55
CA ALA A 593 -37.32 -62.73 25.83
C ALA A 593 -37.19 -63.96 26.74
N PRO A 594 -37.87 -64.00 27.91
CA PRO A 594 -37.94 -65.21 28.70
C PRO A 594 -38.68 -66.31 27.93
N LEU A 595 -38.00 -67.45 27.76
CA LEU A 595 -38.52 -68.66 27.13
C LEU A 595 -38.98 -69.63 28.22
N LEU A 596 -40.26 -69.97 28.20
CA LEU A 596 -40.85 -71.01 29.06
C LEU A 596 -41.20 -72.21 28.19
N LEU A 597 -40.67 -73.38 28.55
CA LEU A 597 -40.93 -74.65 27.88
C LEU A 597 -41.55 -75.61 28.89
N GLU A 598 -42.80 -75.99 28.64
CA GLU A 598 -43.50 -77.02 29.42
C GLU A 598 -43.89 -78.14 28.48
N SER A 599 -43.57 -79.38 28.82
CA SER A 599 -43.84 -80.51 27.94
C SER A 599 -44.18 -81.74 28.76
N ARG A 600 -45.37 -82.29 28.48
CA ARG A 600 -45.88 -83.53 29.04
C ARG A 600 -46.67 -84.27 27.94
N PRO A 601 -46.84 -85.59 28.03
CA PRO A 601 -47.69 -86.30 27.10
C PRO A 601 -49.09 -85.67 27.00
N GLY A 602 -49.54 -85.40 25.78
CA GLY A 602 -50.81 -84.73 25.48
C GLY A 602 -50.79 -83.20 25.60
N ARG A 603 -49.66 -82.58 25.96
CA ARG A 603 -49.52 -81.11 25.96
C ARG A 603 -48.07 -80.63 26.01
N THR A 604 -47.64 -79.92 24.97
CA THR A 604 -46.39 -79.17 24.94
C THR A 604 -46.67 -77.68 24.69
N VAL A 605 -45.98 -76.80 25.43
CA VAL A 605 -46.15 -75.34 25.39
C VAL A 605 -44.78 -74.69 25.26
N VAL A 606 -44.60 -73.93 24.18
CA VAL A 606 -43.49 -73.01 23.98
C VAL A 606 -44.00 -71.60 24.13
N GLN A 607 -43.56 -70.88 25.17
CA GLN A 607 -44.01 -69.53 25.46
C GLN A 607 -42.85 -68.54 25.46
N LEU A 608 -43.07 -67.41 24.80
CA LEU A 608 -42.17 -66.25 24.74
C LEU A 608 -42.92 -65.01 25.23
N THR A 609 -42.22 -64.15 25.97
CA THR A 609 -42.74 -62.82 26.36
C THR A 609 -41.82 -61.76 25.74
N LEU A 610 -42.35 -60.90 24.89
CA LEU A 610 -41.61 -59.93 24.09
C LEU A 610 -41.97 -58.53 24.54
N GLY A 611 -41.08 -57.79 25.20
CA GLY A 611 -41.39 -56.44 25.71
C GLY A 611 -40.17 -55.57 25.91
#